data_AF-A0A551ZPE5-F1
#
_entry.id   AF-A0A551ZPE5-F1
#
_cell.length_a   1.000
_cell.length_b   1.000
_cell.length_c   1.000
_cell.angle_alpha   90.00
_cell.angle_beta   90.00
_cell.angle_gamma   90.00
#
_symmetry.space_group_name_H-M   'P 1'
#
loop_
_entity.id
_entity.type
_entity.pdbx_description
1 polymer ?
#
loop_
_entity_poly.entity_id
_entity_poly.type
_entity_poly.pdbx_seq_one_letter_code
_entity_poly.pdbx_strand_id
1 'polypeptide(L)' 'MSPTVFREDGYRFFFFSREETRMHVHVHCAEGEAKFWLEPQIELARNHNLSRKQLQAIETIIE' A
#
# COMPACT_ATOMS: atom_id res chain seq x y z
N MET A 1 -3.44 -9.70 13.19
CA MET A 1 -2.41 -10.05 12.19
C MET A 1 -3.12 -10.30 10.87
N SER A 2 -2.92 -9.42 9.89
CA SER A 2 -3.49 -9.60 8.54
C SER A 2 -2.53 -10.44 7.68
N PRO A 3 -3.04 -11.36 6.84
CA PRO A 3 -2.20 -12.11 5.92
C PRO A 3 -1.51 -11.16 4.93
N THR A 4 -0.29 -11.51 4.57
CA THR A 4 0.44 -10.78 3.54
C THR A 4 0.04 -11.36 2.20
N VAL A 5 -0.41 -10.51 1.28
CA VAL A 5 -0.84 -10.95 -0.06
C VAL A 5 0.33 -10.91 -1.03
N PHE A 6 1.19 -9.90 -0.91
CA PHE A 6 2.33 -9.74 -1.79
C PHE A 6 3.52 -9.10 -1.05
N ARG A 7 4.74 -9.41 -1.50
CA ARG A 7 5.97 -8.78 -1.01
C ARG A 7 6.93 -8.59 -2.16
N GLU A 8 7.47 -7.38 -2.28
CA GLU A 8 8.48 -7.03 -3.27
C GLU A 8 9.36 -5.92 -2.72
N ASP A 9 10.68 -5.99 -2.96
CA ASP A 9 11.67 -4.98 -2.54
C ASP A 9 11.55 -4.47 -1.09
N GLY A 10 11.13 -5.35 -0.17
CA GLY A 10 10.94 -5.00 1.25
C GLY A 10 9.62 -4.28 1.55
N TYR A 11 8.77 -4.05 0.55
CA TYR A 11 7.39 -3.63 0.71
C TYR A 11 6.49 -4.84 0.94
N ARG A 12 5.61 -4.72 1.94
CA ARG A 12 4.66 -5.75 2.32
C ARG A 12 3.25 -5.26 2.03
N PHE A 13 2.55 -5.95 1.14
CA PHE A 13 1.19 -5.64 0.75
C PHE A 13 0.19 -6.53 1.48
N PHE A 14 -0.84 -5.93 2.05
CA PHE A 14 -1.87 -6.63 2.81
C PHE A 14 -3.19 -5.87 2.83
N PHE A 15 -4.25 -6.55 3.26
CA PHE A 15 -5.59 -5.98 3.43
C PHE A 15 -6.05 -6.24 4.87
N PHE A 16 -6.78 -5.30 5.46
CA PHE A 16 -7.46 -5.56 6.74
C PHE A 16 -8.83 -6.21 6.47
N SER A 17 -9.09 -7.34 7.11
CA SER A 17 -10.30 -8.15 6.88
C SER A 17 -11.63 -7.47 7.26
N ARG A 18 -11.60 -6.30 7.92
CA ARG A 18 -12.78 -5.53 8.34
C ARG A 18 -12.66 -4.05 7.94
N GLU A 19 -12.08 -3.80 6.79
CA GLU A 19 -11.93 -2.45 6.26
C GLU A 19 -13.01 -2.11 5.22
N GLU A 20 -12.96 -0.89 4.69
CA GLU A 20 -13.87 -0.37 3.68
C GLU A 20 -14.01 -1.26 2.44
N THR A 21 -15.17 -1.15 1.81
CA THR A 21 -15.55 -1.91 0.61
C THR A 21 -14.84 -1.44 -0.66
N ARG A 22 -14.32 -0.20 -0.70
CA ARG A 22 -13.60 0.33 -1.86
C ARG A 22 -12.28 -0.42 -2.05
N MET A 23 -11.92 -0.78 -3.28
CA MET A 23 -10.66 -1.50 -3.54
C MET A 23 -9.45 -0.66 -3.11
N HIS A 24 -8.64 -1.20 -2.18
CA HIS A 24 -7.48 -0.53 -1.61
C HIS A 24 -6.44 -1.54 -1.15
N VAL A 25 -5.18 -1.15 -1.08
CA VAL A 25 -4.10 -1.98 -0.55
C VAL A 25 -3.30 -1.21 0.49
N HIS A 26 -2.88 -1.90 1.56
CA HIS A 26 -1.93 -1.37 2.53
C HIS A 26 -0.55 -1.88 2.22
N VAL A 27 0.42 -0.99 2.33
CA VAL A 27 1.82 -1.24 2.05
C VAL A 27 2.60 -0.85 3.29
N HIS A 28 3.40 -1.77 3.81
CA HIS A 28 4.26 -1.53 4.97
C HIS A 28 5.70 -1.89 4.61
N CYS A 29 6.65 -1.03 4.95
CA CYS A 29 8.08 -1.28 4.83
C CYS A 29 8.78 -1.02 6.17
N ALA A 30 10.11 -1.18 6.20
CA ALA A 30 10.90 -0.92 7.42
C ALA A 30 10.84 0.55 7.88
N GLU A 31 10.64 1.48 6.95
CA GLU A 31 10.66 2.92 7.23
C GLU A 31 9.29 3.52 7.50
N GLY A 32 8.21 2.87 7.06
CA GLY A 32 6.87 3.43 7.18
C GLY A 32 5.77 2.59 6.55
N GLU A 33 4.60 3.19 6.40
CA GLU A 33 3.42 2.55 5.82
C GLU A 33 2.62 3.52 4.95
N ALA A 34 1.92 2.98 3.96
CA ALA A 34 0.99 3.71 3.13
C ALA A 34 -0.25 2.88 2.81
N LYS A 35 -1.33 3.58 2.45
CA LYS A 35 -2.57 3.01 1.93
C LYS A 35 -2.82 3.63 0.57
N PHE A 36 -3.15 2.79 -0.41
CA PHE A 36 -3.52 3.21 -1.76
C PHE A 36 -4.93 2.75 -2.09
N TRP A 37 -5.72 3.63 -2.70
CA TRP A 37 -6.94 3.26 -3.41
C TRP A 37 -6.55 2.69 -4.77
N LEU A 38 -7.22 1.63 -5.22
CA LEU A 38 -7.00 1.04 -6.54
C LEU A 38 -8.07 1.50 -7.55
N GLU A 39 -9.25 1.87 -7.05
CA GLU A 39 -10.36 2.34 -7.86
C GLU A 39 -10.84 3.72 -7.45
N PRO A 40 -11.31 4.55 -8.40
CA PRO A 40 -11.33 4.30 -9.86
C PRO A 40 -9.95 4.43 -10.52
N GLN A 41 -8.96 4.98 -9.82
CA GLN A 41 -7.57 5.11 -10.23
C GLN A 41 -6.67 4.90 -9.01
N ILE A 42 -5.39 4.60 -9.22
CA ILE A 42 -4.42 4.40 -8.14
C ILE A 42 -4.14 5.74 -7.47
N GLU A 43 -4.52 5.88 -6.20
CA GLU A 43 -4.35 7.13 -5.45
C GLU A 43 -3.84 6.86 -4.03
N LEU A 44 -2.90 7.69 -3.59
CA LEU A 44 -2.42 7.66 -2.22
C LEU A 44 -3.52 8.12 -1.25
N ALA A 45 -4.03 7.19 -0.45
CA ALA A 45 -5.03 7.46 0.59
C ALA A 45 -4.37 7.96 1.88
N ARG A 46 -3.25 7.34 2.26
CA ARG A 46 -2.52 7.65 3.49
C ARG A 46 -1.05 7.35 3.29
N ASN A 47 -0.20 8.24 3.79
CA ASN A 47 1.24 8.03 3.87
C ASN A 47 1.69 8.32 5.29
N HIS A 48 2.47 7.40 5.85
CA HIS A 48 3.20 7.57 7.08
C HIS A 48 4.68 7.28 6.86
N ASN A 49 5.49 8.34 6.92
CA ASN A 49 6.95 8.27 6.92
C ASN A 49 7.60 7.74 5.63
N LEU A 50 6.84 7.50 4.55
CA LEU A 50 7.41 7.16 3.24
C LEU A 50 7.75 8.42 2.44
N SER A 51 8.93 8.42 1.84
CA SER A 51 9.37 9.45 0.92
C SER A 51 8.63 9.37 -0.42
N ARG A 52 8.59 10.47 -1.17
CA ARG A 52 8.00 10.49 -2.53
C ARG A 52 8.59 9.44 -3.46
N LYS A 53 9.90 9.15 -3.36
CA LYS A 53 10.55 8.12 -4.17
C LYS A 53 10.00 6.72 -3.88
N GLN A 54 9.76 6.42 -2.61
CA GLN A 54 9.20 5.14 -2.20
C GLN A 54 7.74 5.02 -2.63
N LEU A 55 6.95 6.09 -2.46
CA LEU A 55 5.57 6.12 -2.94
C LEU A 55 5.50 5.85 -4.44
N GLN A 56 6.36 6.49 -5.23
CA GLN A 56 6.40 6.29 -6.69
C GLN A 56 6.84 4.88 -7.08
N ALA A 57 7.79 4.29 -6.34
CA ALA A 57 8.16 2.89 -6.54
C ALA A 57 6.98 1.96 -6.23
N ILE A 58 6.27 2.20 -5.12
CA ILE A 58 5.07 1.43 -4.74
C ILE A 58 3.97 1.59 -5.79
N GLU A 59 3.70 2.80 -6.28
CA GLU A 59 2.73 3.04 -7.37
C GLU A 59 3.10 2.25 -8.62
N THR A 60 4.38 2.20 -8.99
CA THR A 60 4.87 1.42 -10.14
C THR A 60 4.70 -0.09 -9.96
N ILE A 61 4.71 -0.58 -8.71
CA ILE A 61 4.50 -2.01 -8.38
C ILE A 61 3.00 -2.35 -8.41
N ILE A 62 2.13 -1.37 -8.11
CA ILE A 62 0.67 -1.56 -8.05
C ILE A 62 0.02 -1.42 -9.43
N GLU A 63 0.57 -0.57 -10.30
CA GLU A 63 0.15 -0.40 -11.71
C GLU A 63 0.40 -1.65 -12.56
#